data_AF-A0A511UUE2-F1
#
_entry.id   AF-A0A511UUE2-F1
#
_cell.length_a   1.000
_cell.length_b   1.000
_cell.length_c   1.000
_cell.angle_alpha   90.00
_cell.angle_beta   90.00
_cell.angle_gamma   90.00
#
_symmetry.space_group_name_H-M   'P 1'
#
loop_
_entity.id
_entity.type
_entity.pdbx_description
1 polymer ?
#
loop_
_entity_poly.entity_id
_entity_poly.type
_entity_poly.pdbx_seq_one_letter_code
_entity_poly.pdbx_strand_id
1 'polypeptide(L)'
;MKKQYIFLVSLFSLTVLVFLIGYSNFGKLSEEQIESAKKYNEAKEKQRKLEEKEKKKIESLKYPLLVFTFDDGTSTDYNIVYPMFKDKGIKGTSFVVGDWVNKEGFMNVDQIKEMLDGGWDIQGHTFEHKRLKELQSEEVVEQVIKNNQKFKDLGLPEPKHLALPYGQINEKDRDLVAEHRKTIRNVSSTSHGKTNEWDSIDFSSLNAVNIDTTDLKGIKEDIDFAIETNSIIILFGHEIGEGEYQTPLQTLEEITDYIVKKDIETATISEMYDRVIEFQEKIKQLEHTAQ
;
A
#
# COMPACT_ATOMS: atom_id res chain seq x y z
N MET A 1 42.54 28.61 -6.43
CA MET A 1 41.18 29.06 -6.78
C MET A 1 40.53 29.64 -5.55
N LYS A 2 40.41 30.98 -5.54
CA LYS A 2 39.66 31.80 -4.56
C LYS A 2 38.20 31.88 -5.02
N LYS A 3 37.31 32.18 -4.07
CA LYS A 3 35.87 32.54 -4.17
C LYS A 3 34.90 31.37 -3.95
N GLN A 4 34.30 31.34 -2.75
CA GLN A 4 32.84 31.19 -2.56
C GLN A 4 32.34 31.30 -1.10
N TYR A 5 33.20 31.52 -0.10
CA TYR A 5 32.78 31.70 1.31
C TYR A 5 32.38 33.14 1.71
N ILE A 6 31.89 33.98 0.80
CA ILE A 6 31.53 35.39 1.10
C ILE A 6 30.02 35.69 0.98
N PHE A 7 29.15 34.70 0.69
CA PHE A 7 27.75 34.99 0.39
C PHE A 7 26.72 34.73 1.52
N LEU A 8 27.13 34.26 2.70
CA LEU A 8 26.18 33.88 3.77
C LEU A 8 26.27 34.71 5.07
N VAL A 9 27.21 35.65 5.17
CA VAL A 9 27.27 36.62 6.28
C VAL A 9 26.64 37.97 5.92
N SER A 10 26.33 38.20 4.63
CA SER A 10 25.78 39.49 4.16
C SER A 10 24.27 39.65 4.36
N LEU A 11 23.47 38.58 4.46
CA LEU A 11 22.01 38.73 4.62
C LEU A 11 21.57 39.03 6.06
N PHE A 12 22.28 38.48 7.05
CA PHE A 12 21.98 38.71 8.47
C PHE A 12 22.48 40.11 8.92
N SER A 13 23.58 40.58 8.35
CA SER A 13 24.09 41.93 8.59
C SER A 13 23.26 43.00 7.88
N LEU A 14 22.67 42.72 6.71
CA LEU A 14 21.77 43.65 6.02
C LEU A 14 20.41 43.80 6.72
N THR A 15 19.87 42.75 7.33
CA THR A 15 18.63 42.83 8.13
C THR A 15 18.84 43.63 9.42
N VAL A 16 19.98 43.48 10.09
CA VAL A 16 20.34 44.27 11.28
C VAL A 16 20.65 45.73 10.90
N LEU A 17 21.26 46.00 9.74
CA LEU A 17 21.55 47.36 9.27
C LEU A 17 20.31 48.09 8.77
N VAL A 18 19.35 47.41 8.15
CA VAL A 18 18.02 47.96 7.82
C VAL A 18 17.22 48.27 9.09
N PHE A 19 17.37 47.45 10.14
CA PHE A 19 16.81 47.77 11.46
C PHE A 19 17.47 49.02 12.07
N LEU A 20 18.80 49.14 12.02
CA LEU A 20 19.54 50.26 12.65
C LEU A 20 19.41 51.59 11.90
N ILE A 21 19.36 51.58 10.56
CA ILE A 21 19.18 52.79 9.74
C ILE A 21 17.69 53.16 9.62
N GLY A 22 16.78 52.19 9.72
CA GLY A 22 15.32 52.43 9.76
C GLY A 22 14.81 52.92 11.13
N TYR A 23 15.47 52.57 12.24
CA TYR A 23 15.02 52.93 13.60
C TYR A 23 15.06 54.42 13.92
N SER A 24 15.92 55.18 13.24
CA SER A 24 16.05 56.63 13.49
C SER A 24 14.93 57.45 12.85
N ASN A 25 14.15 56.88 11.93
CA ASN A 25 13.04 57.55 11.22
C ASN A 25 11.66 56.92 11.45
N PHE A 26 11.55 55.78 12.14
CA PHE A 26 10.26 55.20 12.55
C PHE A 26 9.89 55.69 13.95
N GLY A 27 8.77 56.40 14.07
CA GLY A 27 8.19 56.74 15.37
C GLY A 27 7.99 55.49 16.24
N LYS A 28 8.04 55.64 17.57
CA LYS A 28 7.73 54.55 18.52
C LYS A 28 6.40 53.90 18.10
N LEU A 29 6.38 52.56 18.03
CA LEU A 29 5.14 51.80 17.82
C LEU A 29 4.10 52.24 18.86
N SER A 30 2.85 52.43 18.44
CA SER A 30 1.75 52.69 19.35
C SER A 30 1.48 51.45 20.22
N GLU A 31 0.88 51.66 21.40
CA GLU A 31 0.46 50.54 22.26
C GLU A 31 -0.48 49.58 21.51
N GLU A 32 -1.34 50.11 20.63
CA GLU A 32 -2.23 49.35 19.76
C GLU A 32 -1.46 48.45 18.78
N GLN A 33 -0.37 48.95 18.17
CA GLN A 33 0.47 48.15 17.29
C GLN A 33 1.18 47.02 18.04
N ILE A 34 1.63 47.27 19.28
CA ILE A 34 2.23 46.25 20.15
C ILE A 34 1.21 45.17 20.54
N GLU A 35 -0.01 45.57 20.91
CA GLU A 35 -1.09 44.64 21.27
C GLU A 35 -1.53 43.78 20.07
N SER A 36 -1.67 44.40 18.88
CA SER A 36 -1.99 43.68 17.65
C SER A 36 -0.92 42.64 17.30
N ALA A 37 0.37 42.98 17.43
CA ALA A 37 1.47 42.05 17.18
C ALA A 37 1.48 40.88 18.19
N LYS A 38 1.17 41.14 19.47
CA LYS A 38 1.03 40.08 20.49
C LYS A 38 -0.11 39.13 20.14
N LYS A 39 -1.30 39.66 19.84
CA LYS A 39 -2.46 38.87 19.43
C LYS A 39 -2.18 38.01 18.20
N TYR A 40 -1.51 38.58 17.20
CA TYR A 40 -1.08 37.85 16.00
C TYR A 40 -0.11 36.70 16.34
N ASN A 41 0.90 36.94 17.18
CA ASN A 41 1.85 35.90 17.59
C ASN A 41 1.19 34.80 18.43
N GLU A 42 0.28 35.15 19.34
CA GLU A 42 -0.48 34.17 20.13
C GLU A 42 -1.39 33.30 19.25
N ALA A 43 -2.08 33.91 18.27
CA ALA A 43 -2.89 33.19 17.30
C ALA A 43 -2.03 32.23 16.46
N LYS A 44 -0.88 32.70 15.97
CA LYS A 44 0.07 31.90 15.18
C LYS A 44 0.64 30.72 15.98
N GLU A 45 0.99 30.93 17.25
CA GLU A 45 1.49 29.86 18.12
C GLU A 45 0.39 28.83 18.45
N LYS A 46 -0.85 29.29 18.64
CA LYS A 46 -2.00 28.39 18.83
C LYS A 46 -2.27 27.55 17.59
N GLN A 47 -2.20 28.15 16.40
CA GLN A 47 -2.34 27.45 15.11
C GLN A 47 -1.24 26.39 14.94
N ARG A 48 0.02 26.75 15.16
CA ARG A 48 1.16 25.80 15.09
C ARG A 48 0.96 24.58 16.00
N LYS A 49 0.49 24.78 17.23
CA LYS A 49 0.21 23.69 18.17
C LYS A 49 -0.93 22.77 17.69
N LEU A 50 -1.93 23.33 17.01
CA LEU A 50 -3.03 22.56 16.44
C LEU A 50 -2.53 21.71 15.27
N GLU A 51 -1.76 22.31 14.36
CA GLU A 51 -1.14 21.62 13.21
C GLU A 51 -0.19 20.50 13.68
N GLU A 52 0.64 20.74 14.71
CA GLU A 52 1.51 19.69 15.29
C GLU A 52 0.72 18.54 15.91
N LYS A 53 -0.41 18.83 16.56
CA LYS A 53 -1.29 17.81 17.14
C LYS A 53 -1.97 17.00 16.04
N GLU A 54 -2.42 17.66 14.98
CA GLU A 54 -3.04 17.02 13.83
C GLU A 54 -2.04 16.16 13.06
N LYS A 55 -0.83 16.67 12.82
CA LYS A 55 0.27 15.89 12.23
C LYS A 55 0.53 14.61 13.00
N LYS A 56 0.69 14.69 14.34
CA LYS A 56 0.90 13.51 15.19
C LYS A 56 -0.25 12.50 15.09
N LYS A 57 -1.49 13.00 14.98
CA LYS A 57 -2.67 12.13 14.79
C LYS A 57 -2.62 11.42 13.44
N ILE A 58 -2.22 12.10 12.37
CA ILE A 58 -2.12 11.48 11.04
C ILE A 58 -0.95 10.50 10.98
N GLU A 59 0.20 10.84 11.55
CA GLU A 59 1.35 9.91 11.64
C GLU A 59 1.01 8.65 12.44
N SER A 60 0.12 8.73 13.44
CA SER A 60 -0.35 7.55 14.17
C SER A 60 -1.24 6.61 13.36
N LEU A 61 -1.62 6.98 12.13
CA LEU A 61 -2.29 6.08 11.18
C LEU A 61 -1.30 5.15 10.46
N LYS A 62 0.02 5.36 10.62
CA LYS A 62 1.04 4.40 10.18
C LYS A 62 1.24 3.37 11.28
N TYR A 63 1.04 2.11 10.94
CA TYR A 63 1.22 0.95 11.81
C TYR A 63 1.57 -0.25 10.93
N PRO A 64 2.16 -1.32 11.48
CA PRO A 64 2.41 -2.51 10.69
C PRO A 64 1.10 -3.14 10.25
N LEU A 65 1.00 -3.37 8.94
CA LEU A 65 -0.17 -3.97 8.33
C LEU A 65 0.27 -5.15 7.48
N LEU A 66 -0.40 -6.29 7.65
CA LEU A 66 -0.12 -7.48 6.86
C LEU A 66 -1.29 -7.78 5.90
N VAL A 67 -0.95 -8.04 4.64
CA VAL A 67 -1.91 -8.46 3.62
C VAL A 67 -1.51 -9.84 3.12
N PHE A 68 -2.41 -10.82 3.22
CA PHE A 68 -2.25 -12.11 2.56
C PHE A 68 -2.93 -12.12 1.21
N THR A 69 -2.24 -12.64 0.20
CA THR A 69 -2.79 -12.83 -1.13
C THR A 69 -2.50 -14.23 -1.65
N PHE A 70 -3.47 -14.88 -2.28
CA PHE A 70 -3.29 -16.19 -2.91
C PHE A 70 -3.55 -16.06 -4.40
N ASP A 71 -2.60 -16.51 -5.22
CA ASP A 71 -2.71 -16.43 -6.67
C ASP A 71 -3.49 -17.63 -7.24
N ASP A 72 -3.86 -17.54 -8.51
CA ASP A 72 -4.56 -18.54 -9.33
C ASP A 72 -6.04 -18.79 -9.01
N GLY A 73 -6.45 -18.69 -7.75
CA GLY A 73 -7.81 -18.98 -7.31
C GLY A 73 -8.07 -20.49 -7.18
N THR A 74 -7.10 -21.21 -6.62
CA THR A 74 -7.14 -22.66 -6.45
C THR A 74 -8.24 -23.07 -5.47
N SER A 75 -8.69 -24.32 -5.53
CA SER A 75 -9.71 -24.81 -4.60
C SER A 75 -9.25 -24.82 -3.13
N THR A 76 -7.94 -24.78 -2.87
CA THR A 76 -7.39 -24.73 -1.51
C THR A 76 -7.60 -23.38 -0.82
N ASP A 77 -7.71 -22.29 -1.59
CA ASP A 77 -8.12 -20.96 -1.09
C ASP A 77 -9.42 -21.05 -0.30
N TYR A 78 -10.42 -21.78 -0.82
CA TYR A 78 -11.71 -21.99 -0.17
C TYR A 78 -11.67 -23.12 0.85
N ASN A 79 -11.16 -24.29 0.48
CA ASN A 79 -11.29 -25.51 1.30
C ASN A 79 -10.39 -25.52 2.55
N ILE A 80 -9.27 -24.77 2.53
CA ILE A 80 -8.24 -24.80 3.57
C ILE A 80 -8.00 -23.40 4.14
N VAL A 81 -7.63 -22.45 3.27
CA VAL A 81 -7.16 -21.13 3.70
C VAL A 81 -8.28 -20.33 4.34
N TYR A 82 -9.41 -20.16 3.63
CA TYR A 82 -10.55 -19.37 4.09
C TYR A 82 -11.08 -19.78 5.47
N PRO A 83 -11.41 -21.06 5.75
CA PRO A 83 -11.88 -21.46 7.08
C PRO A 83 -10.81 -21.26 8.17
N MET A 84 -9.55 -21.61 7.90
CA MET A 84 -8.47 -21.42 8.87
C MET A 84 -8.26 -19.94 9.22
N PHE A 85 -8.32 -19.07 8.22
CA PHE A 85 -8.16 -17.63 8.42
C PHE A 85 -9.35 -17.04 9.19
N LYS A 86 -10.57 -17.46 8.84
CA LYS A 86 -11.79 -17.07 9.54
C LYS A 86 -11.75 -17.41 11.03
N ASP A 87 -11.28 -18.62 11.38
CA ASP A 87 -11.15 -19.06 12.77
C ASP A 87 -10.13 -18.23 13.57
N LYS A 88 -9.12 -17.68 12.88
CA LYS A 88 -8.08 -16.80 13.47
C LYS A 88 -8.41 -15.30 13.36
N GLY A 89 -9.54 -14.92 12.76
CA GLY A 89 -9.88 -13.51 12.51
C GLY A 89 -8.97 -12.82 11.49
N ILE A 90 -8.30 -13.60 10.64
CA ILE A 90 -7.39 -13.11 9.60
C ILE A 90 -8.17 -12.86 8.31
N LYS A 91 -7.85 -11.78 7.62
CA LYS A 91 -8.39 -11.48 6.28
C LYS A 91 -7.39 -11.84 5.19
N GLY A 92 -7.89 -12.14 4.00
CA GLY A 92 -7.06 -12.41 2.84
C GLY A 92 -7.71 -12.03 1.52
N THR A 93 -6.93 -12.17 0.45
CA THR A 93 -7.33 -11.87 -0.91
C THR A 93 -6.98 -13.04 -1.81
N SER A 94 -7.88 -13.44 -2.71
CA SER A 94 -7.55 -14.37 -3.80
C SER A 94 -7.52 -13.62 -5.13
N PHE A 95 -6.42 -13.72 -5.87
CA PHE A 95 -6.28 -13.24 -7.24
C PHE A 95 -6.65 -14.38 -8.20
N VAL A 96 -7.78 -14.23 -8.88
CA VAL A 96 -8.42 -15.31 -9.64
C VAL A 96 -8.20 -15.15 -11.13
N VAL A 97 -7.75 -16.24 -11.77
CA VAL A 97 -7.70 -16.36 -13.23
C VAL A 97 -9.11 -16.60 -13.76
N GLY A 98 -9.61 -15.67 -14.57
CA GLY A 98 -11.02 -15.69 -14.99
C GLY A 98 -11.44 -16.97 -15.70
N ASP A 99 -10.60 -17.48 -16.60
CA ASP A 99 -10.88 -18.71 -17.36
C ASP A 99 -10.74 -19.98 -16.52
N TRP A 100 -10.24 -19.92 -15.28
CA TRP A 100 -10.08 -21.09 -14.42
C TRP A 100 -11.25 -21.31 -13.45
N VAL A 101 -12.09 -20.29 -13.24
CA VAL A 101 -13.29 -20.42 -12.39
C VAL A 101 -14.21 -21.53 -12.90
N ASN A 102 -14.69 -22.37 -11.98
CA ASN A 102 -15.50 -23.57 -12.22
C ASN A 102 -14.77 -24.74 -12.92
N LYS A 103 -13.45 -24.66 -13.16
CA LYS A 103 -12.66 -25.81 -13.63
C LYS A 103 -12.20 -26.67 -12.45
N GLU A 104 -11.92 -27.94 -12.73
CA GLU A 104 -11.37 -28.87 -11.74
C GLU A 104 -10.06 -28.32 -11.15
N GLY A 105 -9.91 -28.40 -9.83
CA GLY A 105 -8.76 -27.86 -9.09
C GLY A 105 -8.90 -26.39 -8.66
N PHE A 106 -9.87 -25.64 -9.20
CA PHE A 106 -10.06 -24.22 -8.93
C PHE A 106 -11.40 -23.94 -8.23
N MET A 107 -11.53 -22.76 -7.64
CA MET A 107 -12.78 -22.36 -7.01
C MET A 107 -13.93 -22.26 -8.02
N ASN A 108 -15.12 -22.67 -7.58
CA ASN A 108 -16.36 -22.37 -8.28
C ASN A 108 -16.96 -21.04 -7.84
N VAL A 109 -17.92 -20.53 -8.60
CA VAL A 109 -18.55 -19.23 -8.34
C VAL A 109 -19.28 -19.14 -7.00
N ASP A 110 -19.85 -20.25 -6.51
CA ASP A 110 -20.59 -20.26 -5.24
C ASP A 110 -19.63 -20.15 -4.06
N GLN A 111 -18.49 -20.85 -4.13
CA GLN A 111 -17.39 -20.72 -3.16
C GLN A 111 -16.85 -19.29 -3.10
N ILE A 112 -16.63 -18.67 -4.27
CA ILE A 112 -16.17 -17.27 -4.37
C ILE A 112 -17.18 -16.32 -3.72
N LYS A 113 -18.48 -16.51 -3.96
CA LYS A 113 -19.54 -15.67 -3.36
C LYS A 113 -19.60 -15.83 -1.84
N GLU A 114 -19.48 -17.04 -1.33
CA GLU A 114 -19.44 -17.27 0.12
C GLU A 114 -18.24 -16.58 0.78
N MET A 115 -17.07 -16.64 0.13
CA MET A 115 -15.87 -15.95 0.61
C MET A 115 -16.06 -14.44 0.64
N LEU A 116 -16.63 -13.85 -0.42
CA LEU A 116 -16.98 -12.42 -0.48
C LEU A 116 -17.93 -12.01 0.65
N ASP A 117 -19.00 -12.79 0.87
CA ASP A 117 -19.98 -12.53 1.93
C ASP A 117 -19.36 -12.60 3.33
N GLY A 118 -18.28 -13.39 3.49
CA GLY A 118 -17.49 -13.45 4.72
C GLY A 118 -16.36 -12.42 4.84
N GLY A 119 -16.26 -11.45 3.93
CA GLY A 119 -15.26 -10.39 3.97
C GLY A 119 -13.90 -10.75 3.38
N TRP A 120 -13.79 -11.87 2.66
CA TRP A 120 -12.63 -12.15 1.82
C TRP A 120 -12.66 -11.27 0.57
N ASP A 121 -11.50 -10.96 0.02
CA ASP A 121 -11.41 -10.15 -1.19
C ASP A 121 -11.08 -11.01 -2.42
N ILE A 122 -11.70 -10.72 -3.56
CA ILE A 122 -11.53 -11.48 -4.80
C ILE A 122 -11.16 -10.52 -5.91
N GLN A 123 -9.95 -10.68 -6.45
CA GLN A 123 -9.31 -9.74 -7.35
C GLN A 123 -8.77 -10.44 -8.60
N GLY A 124 -8.25 -9.70 -9.57
CA GLY A 124 -7.94 -10.25 -10.90
C GLY A 124 -6.55 -10.86 -11.00
N HIS A 125 -6.41 -12.00 -11.66
CA HIS A 125 -5.13 -12.57 -12.09
C HIS A 125 -5.06 -12.77 -13.61
N THR A 126 -5.65 -11.83 -14.36
CA THR A 126 -5.87 -11.91 -15.82
C THR A 126 -6.86 -13.00 -16.23
N PHE A 127 -7.19 -13.06 -17.52
CA PHE A 127 -8.18 -14.01 -18.01
C PHE A 127 -7.60 -15.41 -18.23
N GLU A 128 -6.46 -15.53 -18.91
CA GLU A 128 -5.86 -16.82 -19.31
C GLU A 128 -4.52 -17.14 -18.63
N HIS A 129 -4.08 -16.31 -17.66
CA HIS A 129 -2.78 -16.46 -17.00
C HIS A 129 -1.58 -16.40 -17.98
N LYS A 130 -1.67 -15.51 -18.99
CA LYS A 130 -0.59 -15.32 -19.98
C LYS A 130 0.54 -14.47 -19.43
N ARG A 131 1.78 -14.74 -19.87
CA ARG A 131 2.96 -13.91 -19.60
C ARG A 131 2.81 -12.54 -20.27
N LEU A 132 2.32 -11.54 -19.53
CA LEU A 132 1.99 -10.23 -20.10
C LEU A 132 3.17 -9.54 -20.80
N LYS A 133 4.40 -9.76 -20.30
CA LYS A 133 5.63 -9.24 -20.91
C LYS A 133 5.88 -9.73 -22.35
N GLU A 134 5.30 -10.88 -22.73
CA GLU A 134 5.48 -11.51 -24.05
C GLU A 134 4.37 -11.14 -25.04
N LEU A 135 3.36 -10.39 -24.61
CA LEU A 135 2.20 -10.01 -25.41
C LEU A 135 2.39 -8.63 -26.07
N GLN A 136 1.59 -8.37 -27.11
CA GLN A 136 1.39 -6.99 -27.59
C GLN A 136 0.53 -6.20 -26.60
N SER A 137 0.66 -4.87 -26.62
CA SER A 137 -0.01 -3.97 -25.67
C SER A 137 -1.54 -4.14 -25.69
N GLU A 138 -2.13 -4.33 -26.88
CA GLU A 138 -3.56 -4.56 -27.05
C GLU A 138 -3.99 -5.89 -26.41
N GLU A 139 -3.18 -6.93 -26.52
CA GLU A 139 -3.45 -8.24 -25.91
C GLU A 139 -3.32 -8.20 -24.38
N VAL A 140 -2.40 -7.38 -23.84
CA VAL A 140 -2.31 -7.15 -22.38
C VAL A 140 -3.60 -6.54 -21.85
N VAL A 141 -4.09 -5.47 -22.49
CA VAL A 141 -5.35 -4.83 -22.10
C VAL A 141 -6.53 -5.80 -22.28
N GLU A 142 -6.53 -6.58 -23.36
CA GLU A 142 -7.56 -7.59 -23.60
C GLU A 142 -7.64 -8.64 -22.48
N GLN A 143 -6.50 -9.10 -21.95
CA GLN A 143 -6.47 -10.03 -20.82
C GLN A 143 -7.15 -9.45 -19.56
N VAL A 144 -6.96 -8.17 -19.30
CA VAL A 144 -7.55 -7.46 -18.16
C VAL A 144 -9.05 -7.25 -18.36
N ILE A 145 -9.47 -6.81 -19.54
CA ILE A 145 -10.87 -6.58 -19.88
C ILE A 145 -11.68 -7.87 -19.90
N LYS A 146 -11.15 -8.94 -20.51
CA LYS A 146 -11.81 -10.26 -20.50
C LYS A 146 -12.00 -10.80 -19.09
N ASN A 147 -11.04 -10.55 -18.19
CA ASN A 147 -11.16 -10.93 -16.79
C ASN A 147 -12.28 -10.15 -16.10
N ASN A 148 -12.40 -8.84 -16.33
CA ASN A 148 -13.51 -8.03 -15.83
C ASN A 148 -14.86 -8.54 -16.35
N GLN A 149 -14.96 -8.83 -17.65
CA GLN A 149 -16.18 -9.35 -18.25
C GLN A 149 -16.57 -10.71 -17.65
N LYS A 150 -15.59 -11.59 -17.44
CA LYS A 150 -15.83 -12.89 -16.79
C LYS A 150 -16.35 -12.75 -15.36
N PHE A 151 -15.79 -11.84 -14.55
CA PHE A 151 -16.31 -11.56 -13.20
C PHE A 151 -17.75 -11.07 -13.26
N LYS A 152 -18.05 -10.14 -14.16
CA LYS A 152 -19.40 -9.63 -14.38
C LYS A 152 -20.38 -10.74 -14.80
N ASP A 153 -19.99 -11.62 -15.73
CA ASP A 153 -20.82 -12.74 -16.19
C ASP A 153 -21.14 -13.75 -15.07
N LEU A 154 -20.24 -13.87 -14.09
CA LEU A 154 -20.42 -14.69 -12.90
C LEU A 154 -21.24 -13.99 -11.79
N GLY A 155 -21.59 -12.71 -11.98
CA GLY A 155 -22.25 -11.88 -10.97
C GLY A 155 -21.33 -11.49 -9.82
N LEU A 156 -20.04 -11.38 -10.07
CA LEU A 156 -19.02 -10.94 -9.12
C LEU A 156 -18.70 -9.45 -9.31
N PRO A 157 -18.25 -8.73 -8.27
CA PRO A 157 -17.74 -7.38 -8.41
C PRO A 157 -16.57 -7.32 -9.40
N GLU A 158 -16.47 -6.24 -10.18
CA GLU A 158 -15.32 -6.06 -11.07
C GLU A 158 -14.01 -5.94 -10.27
N PRO A 159 -12.94 -6.68 -10.65
CA PRO A 159 -11.68 -6.65 -9.91
C PRO A 159 -11.00 -5.28 -10.09
N LYS A 160 -10.54 -4.72 -8.97
CA LYS A 160 -9.85 -3.43 -8.90
C LYS A 160 -8.35 -3.59 -8.72
N HIS A 161 -7.89 -4.76 -8.29
CA HIS A 161 -6.50 -5.05 -8.00
C HIS A 161 -6.02 -6.20 -8.90
N LEU A 162 -4.74 -6.19 -9.23
CA LEU A 162 -4.12 -7.20 -10.09
C LEU A 162 -2.85 -7.75 -9.45
N ALA A 163 -2.72 -9.08 -9.37
CA ALA A 163 -1.42 -9.72 -9.33
C ALA A 163 -1.01 -10.07 -10.76
N LEU A 164 0.23 -9.79 -11.14
CA LEU A 164 0.72 -10.10 -12.48
C LEU A 164 1.05 -11.60 -12.59
N PRO A 165 0.49 -12.34 -13.57
CA PRO A 165 0.98 -13.67 -13.90
C PRO A 165 2.48 -13.63 -14.15
N TYR A 166 3.23 -14.49 -13.46
CA TYR A 166 4.70 -14.54 -13.51
C TYR A 166 5.41 -13.22 -13.11
N GLY A 167 4.68 -12.25 -12.54
CA GLY A 167 5.23 -11.03 -11.97
C GLY A 167 5.86 -10.03 -12.93
N GLN A 168 5.59 -10.15 -14.23
CA GLN A 168 6.29 -9.38 -15.25
C GLN A 168 5.32 -8.72 -16.23
N ILE A 169 5.56 -7.43 -16.47
CA ILE A 169 4.90 -6.60 -17.49
C ILE A 169 5.91 -5.59 -18.01
N ASN A 170 5.74 -5.10 -19.25
CA ASN A 170 6.56 -3.99 -19.74
C ASN A 170 6.10 -2.67 -19.11
N GLU A 171 7.03 -1.71 -18.96
CA GLU A 171 6.72 -0.38 -18.40
C GLU A 171 5.58 0.32 -19.16
N LYS A 172 5.67 0.35 -20.50
CA LYS A 172 4.62 0.94 -21.37
C LYS A 172 3.22 0.31 -21.17
N ASP A 173 3.16 -0.95 -20.75
CA ASP A 173 1.90 -1.68 -20.59
C ASP A 173 1.38 -1.57 -19.16
N ARG A 174 2.25 -1.23 -18.20
CA ARG A 174 1.88 -1.02 -16.80
C ARG A 174 0.92 0.16 -16.65
N ASP A 175 1.17 1.26 -17.36
CA ASP A 175 0.29 2.43 -17.36
C ASP A 175 -1.08 2.10 -17.95
N LEU A 176 -1.12 1.33 -19.05
CA LEU A 176 -2.38 0.88 -19.65
C LEU A 176 -3.19 0.00 -18.69
N VAL A 177 -2.52 -0.87 -17.93
CA VAL A 177 -3.20 -1.70 -16.92
C VAL A 177 -3.66 -0.86 -15.72
N ALA A 178 -2.92 0.17 -15.33
CA ALA A 178 -3.27 1.07 -14.24
C ALA A 178 -4.54 1.88 -14.50
N GLU A 179 -4.95 2.06 -15.76
CA GLU A 179 -6.27 2.62 -16.11
C GLU A 179 -7.44 1.74 -15.64
N HIS A 180 -7.20 0.44 -15.45
CA HIS A 180 -8.21 -0.55 -15.07
C HIS A 180 -8.01 -1.12 -13.67
N ARG A 181 -6.91 -0.79 -13.01
CA ARG A 181 -6.50 -1.38 -11.72
C ARG A 181 -5.96 -0.30 -10.80
N LYS A 182 -6.50 -0.26 -9.58
CA LYS A 182 -6.00 0.56 -8.47
C LYS A 182 -4.61 0.14 -8.03
N THR A 183 -4.30 -1.16 -8.06
CA THR A 183 -2.98 -1.67 -7.71
C THR A 183 -2.52 -2.81 -8.61
N ILE A 184 -1.20 -2.94 -8.76
CA ILE A 184 -0.53 -4.01 -9.50
C ILE A 184 0.56 -4.60 -8.60
N ARG A 185 0.46 -5.89 -8.27
CA ARG A 185 1.42 -6.64 -7.47
C ARG A 185 2.34 -7.47 -8.36
N ASN A 186 3.65 -7.37 -8.12
CA ASN A 186 4.65 -8.22 -8.77
C ASN A 186 4.96 -9.46 -7.91
N VAL A 187 5.66 -10.45 -8.48
CA VAL A 187 6.13 -11.65 -7.73
C VAL A 187 7.43 -11.43 -6.94
N SER A 188 8.14 -10.34 -7.25
CA SER A 188 9.36 -9.92 -6.55
C SER A 188 9.40 -8.41 -6.49
N SER A 189 9.97 -7.85 -5.41
CA SER A 189 10.22 -6.41 -5.31
C SER A 189 11.00 -5.91 -6.51
N THR A 190 10.34 -5.13 -7.36
CA THR A 190 11.02 -4.33 -8.38
C THR A 190 11.42 -2.95 -7.85
N SER A 191 10.97 -2.62 -6.64
CA SER A 191 10.98 -1.31 -6.00
C SER A 191 11.60 -1.41 -4.59
N HIS A 192 12.91 -1.65 -4.55
CA HIS A 192 13.80 -1.39 -3.39
C HIS A 192 13.28 -1.79 -1.99
N GLY A 193 12.72 -2.98 -1.77
CA GLY A 193 12.39 -3.41 -0.41
C GLY A 193 11.48 -4.63 -0.29
N LYS A 194 11.29 -5.14 0.92
CA LYS A 194 10.42 -6.30 1.18
C LYS A 194 9.00 -5.90 1.60
N THR A 195 8.84 -4.64 2.01
CA THR A 195 7.60 -4.04 2.49
C THR A 195 7.24 -2.81 1.64
N ASN A 196 6.12 -2.19 1.94
CA ASN A 196 5.61 -1.00 1.28
C ASN A 196 5.40 0.11 2.33
N GLU A 197 5.90 1.31 2.04
CA GLU A 197 5.79 2.45 2.94
C GLU A 197 4.48 3.21 2.73
N TRP A 198 3.83 3.65 3.80
CA TRP A 198 2.57 4.40 3.73
C TRP A 198 2.66 5.68 2.89
N ASP A 199 3.78 6.41 3.01
CA ASP A 199 4.00 7.69 2.34
C ASP A 199 4.26 7.57 0.84
N SER A 200 4.95 6.50 0.43
CA SER A 200 5.56 6.38 -0.89
C SER A 200 5.27 5.05 -1.59
N ILE A 201 4.23 4.34 -1.18
CA ILE A 201 3.82 3.08 -1.82
C ILE A 201 3.64 3.32 -3.33
N ASP A 202 4.25 2.46 -4.13
CA ASP A 202 4.02 2.44 -5.57
C ASP A 202 2.89 1.45 -5.87
N PHE A 203 1.66 1.96 -5.96
CA PHE A 203 0.51 1.12 -6.29
C PHE A 203 0.61 0.49 -7.67
N SER A 204 1.40 1.05 -8.59
CA SER A 204 1.63 0.43 -9.87
C SER A 204 2.62 -0.75 -9.78
N SER A 205 3.30 -0.95 -8.65
CA SER A 205 4.37 -1.92 -8.51
C SER A 205 4.60 -2.35 -7.05
N LEU A 206 3.58 -2.99 -6.45
CA LEU A 206 3.62 -3.41 -5.05
C LEU A 206 4.71 -4.46 -4.78
N ASN A 207 5.39 -4.31 -3.65
CA ASN A 207 6.31 -5.30 -3.09
C ASN A 207 5.53 -6.42 -2.39
N ALA A 208 5.95 -7.66 -2.60
CA ALA A 208 5.38 -8.84 -1.94
C ALA A 208 6.44 -9.93 -1.71
N VAL A 209 6.26 -10.73 -0.66
CA VAL A 209 7.13 -11.84 -0.27
C VAL A 209 6.43 -13.16 -0.59
N ASN A 210 7.08 -14.02 -1.37
CA ASN A 210 6.56 -15.33 -1.74
C ASN A 210 6.69 -16.30 -0.56
N ILE A 211 5.61 -16.95 -0.13
CA ILE A 211 5.61 -17.90 0.99
C ILE A 211 5.68 -19.37 0.55
N ASP A 212 5.61 -19.65 -0.75
CA ASP A 212 5.79 -21.01 -1.30
C ASP A 212 7.26 -21.45 -1.22
N THR A 213 8.19 -20.50 -1.43
CA THR A 213 9.62 -20.78 -1.64
C THR A 213 10.54 -20.13 -0.63
N THR A 214 10.10 -19.07 0.06
CA THR A 214 10.90 -18.43 1.12
C THR A 214 10.86 -19.27 2.38
N ASP A 215 12.01 -19.46 3.02
CA ASP A 215 12.06 -20.19 4.28
C ASP A 215 11.34 -19.43 5.40
N LEU A 216 10.75 -20.19 6.34
CA LEU A 216 9.93 -19.63 7.42
C LEU A 216 10.69 -18.62 8.29
N LYS A 217 12.00 -18.77 8.47
CA LYS A 217 12.80 -17.81 9.23
C LYS A 217 12.86 -16.48 8.49
N GLY A 218 13.13 -16.50 7.19
CA GLY A 218 13.09 -15.31 6.34
C GLY A 218 11.73 -14.60 6.37
N ILE A 219 10.63 -15.34 6.28
CA ILE A 219 9.28 -14.76 6.37
C ILE A 219 9.06 -14.07 7.72
N LYS A 220 9.47 -14.68 8.82
CA LYS A 220 9.35 -14.09 10.17
C LYS A 220 10.22 -12.83 10.33
N GLU A 221 11.43 -12.83 9.77
CA GLU A 221 12.31 -11.65 9.74
C GLU A 221 11.67 -10.49 8.95
N ASP A 222 10.98 -10.78 7.86
CA ASP A 222 10.33 -9.76 7.03
C ASP A 222 9.09 -9.18 7.71
N ILE A 223 8.31 -10.02 8.41
CA ILE A 223 7.21 -9.57 9.27
C ILE A 223 7.74 -8.68 10.41
N ASP A 224 8.84 -9.09 11.07
CA ASP A 224 9.44 -8.30 12.14
C ASP A 224 9.97 -6.95 11.62
N PHE A 225 10.55 -6.92 10.43
CA PHE A 225 10.95 -5.67 9.78
C PHE A 225 9.75 -4.75 9.54
N ALA A 226 8.61 -5.27 9.08
CA ALA A 226 7.38 -4.49 8.91
C ALA A 226 6.90 -3.89 10.24
N ILE A 227 6.96 -4.67 11.32
CA ILE A 227 6.63 -4.24 12.69
C ILE A 227 7.56 -3.12 13.15
N GLU A 228 8.87 -3.29 12.99
CA GLU A 228 9.86 -2.31 13.42
C GLU A 228 9.76 -0.98 12.66
N THR A 229 9.28 -1.01 11.42
CA THR A 229 9.21 0.16 10.54
C THR A 229 7.80 0.76 10.41
N ASN A 230 6.77 0.15 11.00
CA ASN A 230 5.36 0.48 10.75
C ASN A 230 4.99 0.45 9.26
N SER A 231 5.61 -0.45 8.49
CA SER A 231 5.38 -0.59 7.05
C SER A 231 4.39 -1.72 6.74
N ILE A 232 3.98 -1.83 5.48
CA ILE A 232 2.97 -2.77 5.01
C ILE A 232 3.68 -3.97 4.37
N ILE A 233 3.47 -5.17 4.89
CA ILE A 233 3.98 -6.40 4.29
C ILE A 233 2.87 -7.13 3.54
N ILE A 234 3.16 -7.52 2.29
CA ILE A 234 2.27 -8.36 1.48
C ILE A 234 2.92 -9.73 1.37
N LEU A 235 2.25 -10.76 1.87
CA LEU A 235 2.66 -12.15 1.73
C LEU A 235 1.82 -12.79 0.64
N PHE A 236 2.45 -13.52 -0.28
CA PHE A 236 1.73 -14.24 -1.31
C PHE A 236 2.14 -15.69 -1.47
N GLY A 237 1.16 -16.56 -1.70
CA GLY A 237 1.37 -17.96 -2.06
C GLY A 237 0.39 -18.38 -3.14
N HIS A 238 0.42 -19.66 -3.52
CA HIS A 238 -0.54 -20.26 -4.45
C HIS A 238 -1.33 -21.37 -3.73
N GLU A 239 -1.39 -22.55 -4.33
CA GLU A 239 -2.06 -23.73 -3.76
C GLU A 239 -1.38 -24.19 -2.47
N ILE A 240 -2.19 -24.68 -1.53
CA ILE A 240 -1.68 -25.37 -0.34
C ILE A 240 -1.35 -26.83 -0.67
N GLY A 241 -0.08 -27.20 -0.51
CA GLY A 241 0.41 -28.55 -0.80
C GLY A 241 1.94 -28.66 -0.74
N GLU A 242 2.47 -29.75 -1.29
CA GLU A 242 3.89 -30.14 -1.21
C GLU A 242 4.61 -30.08 -2.57
N GLY A 243 3.94 -29.53 -3.59
CA GLY A 243 4.44 -29.40 -4.96
C GLY A 243 5.34 -28.18 -5.18
N GLU A 244 5.86 -28.08 -6.40
CA GLU A 244 6.56 -26.88 -6.84
C GLU A 244 5.56 -25.71 -6.92
N TYR A 245 5.93 -24.56 -6.35
CA TYR A 245 5.04 -23.39 -6.20
C TYR A 245 3.77 -23.65 -5.38
N GLN A 246 3.85 -24.54 -4.40
CA GLN A 246 2.80 -24.72 -3.40
C GLN A 246 3.31 -24.30 -2.02
N THR A 247 2.42 -23.75 -1.20
CA THR A 247 2.72 -23.43 0.20
C THR A 247 2.41 -24.66 1.06
N PRO A 248 3.39 -25.25 1.77
CA PRO A 248 3.10 -26.32 2.72
C PRO A 248 2.13 -25.85 3.81
N LEU A 249 1.12 -26.65 4.14
CA LEU A 249 0.12 -26.29 5.15
C LEU A 249 0.76 -25.90 6.48
N GLN A 250 1.75 -26.69 6.92
CA GLN A 250 2.49 -26.41 8.15
C GLN A 250 3.16 -25.04 8.12
N THR A 251 3.73 -24.65 6.98
CA THR A 251 4.35 -23.32 6.82
C THR A 251 3.30 -22.22 7.01
N LEU A 252 2.13 -22.35 6.38
CA LEU A 252 1.05 -21.36 6.52
C LEU A 252 0.49 -21.31 7.95
N GLU A 253 0.34 -22.44 8.61
CA GLU A 253 -0.06 -22.52 10.03
C GLU A 253 0.94 -21.79 10.92
N GLU A 254 2.24 -22.03 10.73
CA GLU A 254 3.29 -21.40 11.53
C GLU A 254 3.41 -19.89 11.28
N ILE A 255 3.15 -19.42 10.05
CA ILE A 255 3.08 -17.98 9.74
C ILE A 255 1.86 -17.37 10.44
N THR A 256 0.68 -17.99 10.29
CA THR A 256 -0.57 -17.44 10.86
C THR A 256 -0.57 -17.44 12.39
N ASP A 257 0.05 -18.44 13.04
CA ASP A 257 0.25 -18.44 14.49
C ASP A 257 1.23 -17.34 14.93
N TYR A 258 2.27 -17.10 14.13
CA TYR A 258 3.26 -16.09 14.43
C TYR A 258 2.66 -14.67 14.41
N ILE A 259 1.86 -14.35 13.40
CA ILE A 259 1.23 -13.03 13.26
C ILE A 259 0.18 -12.79 14.35
N VAL A 260 -0.61 -13.81 14.72
CA VAL A 260 -1.58 -13.71 15.82
C VAL A 260 -0.84 -13.46 17.13
N LYS A 261 0.27 -14.17 17.37
CA LYS A 261 1.12 -13.95 18.55
C LYS A 261 1.74 -12.54 18.59
N LYS A 262 2.07 -11.97 17.42
CA LYS A 262 2.65 -10.62 17.30
C LYS A 262 1.61 -9.51 17.33
N ASP A 263 0.31 -9.85 17.31
CA ASP A 263 -0.80 -8.89 17.30
C ASP A 263 -0.70 -7.89 16.13
N ILE A 264 -0.26 -8.37 14.96
CA ILE A 264 -0.23 -7.55 13.74
C ILE A 264 -1.60 -7.58 13.07
N GLU A 265 -2.10 -6.40 12.72
CA GLU A 265 -3.39 -6.28 12.04
C GLU A 265 -3.30 -6.82 10.61
N THR A 266 -4.35 -7.50 10.18
CA THR A 266 -4.47 -8.02 8.81
C THR A 266 -5.59 -7.31 8.05
N ALA A 267 -5.36 -7.11 6.76
CA ALA A 267 -6.32 -6.49 5.85
C ALA A 267 -6.33 -7.21 4.50
N THR A 268 -7.42 -7.05 3.76
CA THR A 268 -7.44 -7.41 2.34
C THR A 268 -6.65 -6.37 1.52
N ILE A 269 -6.33 -6.69 0.25
CA ILE A 269 -5.64 -5.73 -0.63
C ILE A 269 -6.49 -4.46 -0.85
N SER A 270 -7.81 -4.59 -0.96
CA SER A 270 -8.72 -3.44 -1.09
C SER A 270 -8.72 -2.57 0.17
N GLU A 271 -8.79 -3.19 1.35
CA GLU A 271 -8.76 -2.46 2.62
C GLU A 271 -7.42 -1.76 2.84
N MET A 272 -6.30 -2.41 2.48
CA MET A 272 -4.98 -1.78 2.51
C MET A 272 -4.94 -0.54 1.61
N TYR A 273 -5.41 -0.66 0.36
CA TYR A 273 -5.45 0.47 -0.57
C TYR A 273 -6.26 1.65 -0.01
N ASP A 274 -7.48 1.39 0.46
CA ASP A 274 -8.36 2.46 0.95
C ASP A 274 -7.77 3.15 2.21
N ARG A 275 -7.14 2.39 3.11
CA ARG A 275 -6.45 2.94 4.30
C ARG A 275 -5.27 3.82 3.93
N VAL A 276 -4.46 3.39 2.96
CA VAL A 276 -3.29 4.18 2.53
C VAL A 276 -3.71 5.45 1.80
N ILE A 277 -4.73 5.38 0.92
CA ILE A 277 -5.28 6.57 0.27
C ILE A 277 -5.84 7.55 1.30
N GLU A 278 -6.61 7.07 2.28
CA GLU A 278 -7.11 7.93 3.37
C GLU A 278 -5.96 8.61 4.13
N PHE A 279 -4.89 7.87 4.44
CA PHE A 279 -3.70 8.44 5.08
C PHE A 279 -3.05 9.54 4.22
N GLN A 280 -2.79 9.25 2.95
CA GLN A 280 -2.12 10.18 2.02
C GLN A 280 -2.96 11.43 1.76
N GLU A 281 -4.28 11.30 1.67
CA GLU A 281 -5.19 12.44 1.53
C GLU A 281 -5.17 13.36 2.75
N LYS A 282 -5.13 12.80 3.97
CA LYS A 282 -5.04 13.60 5.20
C LYS A 282 -3.70 14.35 5.29
N ILE A 283 -2.58 13.72 4.91
CA ILE A 283 -1.28 14.39 4.84
C ILE A 283 -1.34 15.57 3.86
N LYS A 284 -1.86 15.35 2.66
CA LYS A 284 -1.97 16.40 1.64
C LYS A 284 -2.85 17.57 2.09
N GLN A 285 -3.96 17.30 2.78
CA GLN A 285 -4.84 18.34 3.35
C GLN A 285 -4.13 19.18 4.41
N LEU A 286 -3.33 18.54 5.27
CA LEU A 286 -2.54 19.23 6.28
C LEU A 286 -1.48 20.14 5.64
N GLU A 287 -0.80 19.68 4.59
CA GLU A 287 0.21 20.46 3.87
C GLU A 287 -0.38 21.68 3.14
N HIS A 288 -1.58 21.54 2.57
CA HIS A 288 -2.29 22.66 1.94
C HIS A 288 -2.77 23.71 2.95
N THR A 289 -3.13 23.31 4.17
CA THR A 289 -3.61 24.24 5.21
C THR A 289 -2.47 25.05 5.83
N ALA A 290 -1.22 24.56 5.72
CA ALA A 290 -0.03 25.22 6.24
C ALA A 290 0.59 26.28 5.29
N GLN A 291 0.12 26.38 4.04
CA GLN A 291 0.58 27.35 3.03
C GLN A 291 -0.30 28.60 2.99
#